data_AF-A0A178FHA1-F1
#
_entry.id   AF-A0A178FHA1-F1
#
_cell.length_a   1.000
_cell.length_b   1.000
_cell.length_c   1.000
_cell.angle_alpha   90.00
_cell.angle_beta   90.00
_cell.angle_gamma   90.00
#
_symmetry.space_group_name_H-M   'P 1'
#
loop_
_entity.id
_entity.type
_entity.pdbx_description
1 polymer ?
#
loop_
_entity_poly.entity_id
_entity_poly.type
_entity_poly.pdbx_seq_one_letter_code
_entity_poly.pdbx_strand_id
1 'polypeptide(L)'
;MNIFRSATSYVYNIIPSFQEDEDETDNMSSQQTHPSGIPSDPPPSYEASQPASKPHPKPLPPSLPVLVSLRKKRVILASASPRRKQIIAFLGLPNLEIIPSNTAENLPKTLTPFEYVLETATEKGLAVYKQEIDNEVKGEPALILAADTIVVNPETGDILEKPHSEAEHISMLQGLRDAEDHKVYTAIVAIAPLESAQAPGYALESVVEETTVRFDPQITDELLLMYVRTREGADKAGGYGMQGLGSVLVEKINGSYDNVIGLPLRATLKLIEKIMTIAEEDAEIDHGALADDG
;
A
#
# COMPACT_ATOMS: atom_id res chain seq x y z
N MET A 1 -43.79 -13.38 -24.70
CA MET A 1 -44.00 -14.83 -24.48
C MET A 1 -42.90 -15.29 -23.51
N ASN A 2 -43.29 -15.69 -22.29
CA ASN A 2 -42.52 -16.21 -21.13
C ASN A 2 -41.39 -15.31 -20.57
N ILE A 3 -41.43 -14.69 -19.37
CA ILE A 3 -41.88 -15.03 -18.00
C ILE A 3 -40.95 -16.03 -17.26
N PHE A 4 -40.25 -15.56 -16.22
CA PHE A 4 -40.07 -16.08 -14.83
C PHE A 4 -39.12 -15.10 -14.08
N ARG A 5 -39.57 -14.22 -13.15
CA ARG A 5 -39.76 -14.37 -11.67
C ARG A 5 -38.55 -15.00 -10.95
N SER A 6 -38.10 -14.66 -9.73
CA SER A 6 -38.24 -13.60 -8.70
C SER A 6 -37.66 -14.23 -7.40
N ALA A 7 -36.85 -13.49 -6.62
CA ALA A 7 -36.63 -13.62 -5.15
C ALA A 7 -35.56 -12.56 -4.76
N THR A 8 -35.82 -11.43 -4.09
CA THR A 8 -36.35 -11.11 -2.75
C THR A 8 -35.33 -11.23 -1.60
N SER A 9 -35.01 -10.05 -1.02
CA SER A 9 -34.54 -9.67 0.34
C SER A 9 -33.26 -10.28 0.94
N TYR A 10 -32.36 -9.41 1.45
CA TYR A 10 -32.45 -8.87 2.82
C TYR A 10 -31.65 -7.56 2.94
N VAL A 11 -32.30 -6.53 3.49
CA VAL A 11 -31.74 -5.25 3.92
C VAL A 11 -31.70 -5.29 5.45
N TYR A 12 -30.57 -4.91 6.06
CA TYR A 12 -30.55 -4.40 7.42
C TYR A 12 -29.55 -3.25 7.53
N ASN A 13 -30.10 -2.04 7.61
CA ASN A 13 -29.47 -0.86 8.20
C ASN A 13 -29.63 -0.95 9.72
N ILE A 14 -28.57 -0.62 10.47
CA ILE A 14 -28.68 -0.18 11.86
C ILE A 14 -27.79 1.07 12.02
N ILE A 15 -28.43 2.23 12.10
CA ILE A 15 -27.87 3.49 12.63
C ILE A 15 -28.63 3.75 13.93
N PRO A 16 -27.98 4.05 15.07
CA PRO A 16 -28.67 4.57 16.23
C PRO A 16 -28.84 6.09 16.09
N SER A 17 -30.10 6.52 16.02
CA SER A 17 -30.52 7.91 16.18
C SER A 17 -30.45 8.32 17.65
N PHE A 18 -29.63 9.34 17.94
CA PHE A 18 -29.73 10.17 19.14
C PHE A 18 -30.93 11.12 18.97
N GLN A 19 -31.80 11.22 19.97
CA GLN A 19 -32.80 12.28 20.07
C GLN A 19 -33.12 12.61 21.52
N GLU A 20 -33.46 13.87 21.71
CA GLU A 20 -33.33 14.72 22.88
C GLU A 20 -34.33 14.44 24.02
N ASP A 21 -33.89 14.76 25.22
CA ASP A 21 -34.70 14.86 26.44
C ASP A 21 -35.55 16.15 26.41
N GLU A 22 -36.88 16.01 26.49
CA GLU A 22 -37.75 17.04 27.09
C GLU A 22 -38.73 16.34 28.05
N ASP A 23 -38.56 16.62 29.34
CA ASP A 23 -39.48 16.28 30.42
C ASP A 23 -40.64 17.30 30.44
N GLU A 24 -41.89 16.81 30.39
CA GLU A 24 -43.06 17.55 30.85
C GLU A 24 -43.92 16.65 31.75
N THR A 25 -44.37 17.26 32.85
CA THR A 25 -44.85 16.68 34.10
C THR A 25 -46.32 16.21 34.10
N ASP A 26 -46.64 15.39 35.11
CA ASP A 26 -47.92 15.17 35.84
C ASP A 26 -48.63 13.84 35.61
N ASN A 27 -49.33 13.21 36.56
CA ASN A 27 -49.32 13.08 38.03
C ASN A 27 -50.47 12.09 38.35
N MET A 28 -50.26 11.21 39.34
CA MET A 28 -51.27 10.51 40.18
C MET A 28 -52.48 9.78 39.53
N SER A 29 -52.59 8.46 39.76
CA SER A 29 -53.38 7.89 40.86
C SER A 29 -53.67 6.37 40.72
N SER A 30 -53.53 5.72 41.86
CA SER A 30 -53.81 4.35 42.32
C SER A 30 -54.96 3.52 41.70
N GLN A 31 -54.77 2.20 41.54
CA GLN A 31 -55.23 1.13 42.46
C GLN A 31 -55.01 -0.28 41.89
N GLN A 32 -54.48 -1.18 42.73
CA GLN A 32 -54.32 -2.62 42.49
C GLN A 32 -55.64 -3.38 42.66
N THR A 33 -55.93 -4.34 41.76
CA THR A 33 -56.52 -5.65 42.11
C THR A 33 -56.05 -6.72 41.10
N HIS A 34 -55.47 -7.82 41.59
CA HIS A 34 -55.22 -9.08 40.86
C HIS A 34 -56.42 -10.03 41.08
N PRO A 35 -56.76 -10.94 40.15
CA PRO A 35 -56.08 -12.26 39.99
C PRO A 35 -55.99 -12.68 38.50
N SER A 36 -55.28 -13.70 37.99
CA SER A 36 -54.76 -14.97 38.49
C SER A 36 -53.88 -15.59 37.37
N GLY A 37 -52.72 -16.15 37.75
CA GLY A 37 -52.18 -17.41 37.22
C GLY A 37 -51.41 -17.44 35.89
N ILE A 38 -50.07 -17.42 35.96
CA ILE A 38 -49.15 -18.20 35.08
C ILE A 38 -47.94 -18.64 35.95
N PRO A 39 -47.47 -19.91 35.89
CA PRO A 39 -46.34 -20.38 36.69
C PRO A 39 -45.01 -19.74 36.23
N SER A 40 -44.15 -19.37 37.17
CA SER A 40 -42.79 -18.90 36.91
C SER A 40 -41.82 -20.09 36.83
N ASP A 41 -41.48 -20.53 35.62
CA ASP A 41 -40.25 -21.28 35.44
C ASP A 41 -39.06 -20.32 35.53
N PRO A 42 -38.02 -20.60 36.34
CA PRO A 42 -36.82 -19.78 36.36
C PRO A 42 -36.12 -19.88 34.99
N PRO A 43 -35.47 -18.81 34.50
CA PRO A 43 -34.74 -18.88 33.25
C PRO A 43 -33.61 -19.93 33.38
N PRO A 44 -33.30 -20.68 32.31
CA PRO A 44 -32.25 -21.67 32.35
C PRO A 44 -30.92 -21.01 32.73
N SER A 45 -30.22 -21.58 33.71
CA SER A 45 -28.89 -21.15 34.12
C SER A 45 -27.95 -21.22 32.92
N TYR A 46 -27.51 -20.06 32.43
CA TYR A 46 -26.48 -19.95 31.40
C TYR A 46 -25.12 -20.24 32.03
N GLU A 47 -24.84 -21.53 32.24
CA GLU A 47 -23.48 -21.99 32.48
C GLU A 47 -23.12 -23.03 31.43
N ALA A 48 -22.54 -22.55 30.33
CA ALA A 48 -21.71 -23.35 29.46
C ALA A 48 -20.67 -22.42 28.84
N SER A 49 -19.49 -22.40 29.47
CA SER A 49 -18.27 -21.81 28.94
C SER A 49 -18.04 -22.37 27.53
N GLN A 50 -18.18 -21.54 26.49
CA GLN A 50 -17.80 -21.96 25.15
C GLN A 50 -16.27 -22.20 25.13
N PRO A 51 -15.79 -23.34 24.60
CA PRO A 51 -14.36 -23.56 24.46
C PRO A 51 -13.80 -22.50 23.50
N ALA A 52 -12.72 -21.82 23.93
CA ALA A 52 -12.01 -20.86 23.10
C ALA A 52 -11.71 -21.47 21.72
N SER A 53 -12.19 -20.81 20.66
CA SER A 53 -11.95 -21.23 19.28
C SER A 53 -10.45 -21.39 19.04
N LYS A 54 -10.01 -22.54 18.52
CA LYS A 54 -8.61 -22.73 18.13
C LYS A 54 -8.21 -21.60 17.17
N PRO A 55 -7.08 -20.90 17.39
CA PRO A 55 -6.65 -19.84 16.50
C PRO A 55 -6.50 -20.39 15.09
N HIS A 56 -7.05 -19.69 14.11
CA HIS A 56 -6.87 -20.04 12.70
C HIS A 56 -5.36 -20.06 12.39
N PRO A 57 -4.85 -21.10 11.71
CA PRO A 57 -3.44 -21.15 11.33
C PRO A 57 -3.12 -19.96 10.44
N LYS A 58 -2.00 -19.29 10.72
CA LYS A 58 -1.52 -18.19 9.88
C LYS A 58 -1.24 -18.71 8.46
N PRO A 59 -1.53 -17.93 7.40
CA PRO A 59 -1.15 -18.30 6.04
C PRO A 59 0.34 -18.65 5.95
N LEU A 60 0.66 -19.71 5.21
CA LEU A 60 2.05 -20.07 4.92
C LEU A 60 2.70 -19.04 4.00
N PRO A 61 4.01 -18.81 4.09
CA PRO A 61 4.70 -17.88 3.21
C PRO A 61 4.71 -18.44 1.76
N PRO A 62 4.79 -17.56 0.73
CA PRO A 62 4.79 -17.99 -0.67
C PRO A 62 5.95 -18.97 -0.99
N SER A 63 5.76 -19.94 -1.88
CA SER A 63 6.78 -20.97 -2.17
C SER A 63 7.43 -20.86 -3.56
N LEU A 64 7.46 -19.66 -4.14
CA LEU A 64 8.13 -19.43 -5.43
C LEU A 64 9.65 -19.64 -5.30
N PRO A 65 10.32 -20.32 -6.27
CA PRO A 65 11.75 -20.63 -6.19
C PRO A 65 12.63 -19.42 -5.90
N VAL A 66 12.42 -18.31 -6.61
CA VAL A 66 13.20 -17.07 -6.41
C VAL A 66 13.09 -16.55 -4.97
N LEU A 67 11.89 -16.58 -4.38
CA LEU A 67 11.67 -16.12 -3.01
C LEU A 67 12.30 -17.08 -2.00
N VAL A 68 12.25 -18.39 -2.26
CA VAL A 68 12.90 -19.40 -1.43
C VAL A 68 14.43 -19.22 -1.43
N SER A 69 15.02 -18.92 -2.59
CA SER A 69 16.45 -18.60 -2.72
C SER A 69 16.80 -17.34 -1.92
N LEU A 70 16.05 -16.25 -2.13
CA LEU A 70 16.27 -14.96 -1.47
C LEU A 70 16.06 -15.00 0.06
N ARG A 71 15.30 -15.94 0.61
CA ARG A 71 15.13 -16.08 2.07
C ARG A 71 16.43 -16.30 2.84
N LYS A 72 17.45 -16.85 2.19
CA LYS A 72 18.76 -17.10 2.80
C LYS A 72 19.77 -16.00 2.47
N LYS A 73 19.41 -15.06 1.60
CA LYS A 73 20.28 -13.99 1.14
C LYS A 73 19.89 -12.67 1.80
N ARG A 74 20.80 -11.71 1.77
CA ARG A 74 20.56 -10.34 2.23
C ARG A 74 19.78 -9.58 1.16
N VAL A 75 18.63 -9.01 1.51
CA VAL A 75 17.79 -8.22 0.60
C VAL A 75 17.56 -6.84 1.20
N ILE A 76 17.64 -5.79 0.39
CA ILE A 76 17.46 -4.42 0.86
C ILE A 76 16.26 -3.77 0.17
N LEU A 77 15.40 -3.11 0.94
CA LEU A 77 14.49 -2.09 0.43
C LEU A 77 15.10 -0.70 0.69
N ALA A 78 15.44 -0.02 -0.40
CA ALA A 78 16.02 1.32 -0.45
C ALA A 78 14.97 2.43 -0.20
N SER A 79 14.18 2.32 0.88
CA SER A 79 13.07 3.25 1.15
C SER A 79 12.78 3.43 2.63
N ALA A 80 12.55 4.68 3.07
CA ALA A 80 12.05 4.98 4.41
C ALA A 80 10.54 4.75 4.58
N SER A 81 9.79 4.50 3.50
CA SER A 81 8.33 4.46 3.53
C SER A 81 7.81 3.28 4.35
N PRO A 82 7.07 3.52 5.46
CA PRO A 82 6.47 2.43 6.24
C PRO A 82 5.47 1.61 5.43
N ARG A 83 4.80 2.24 4.46
CA ARG A 83 3.81 1.60 3.59
C ARG A 83 4.45 0.59 2.65
N ARG A 84 5.57 0.97 2.01
CA ARG A 84 6.33 0.05 1.15
C ARG A 84 6.88 -1.13 1.93
N LYS A 85 7.38 -0.89 3.15
CA LYS A 85 7.81 -1.93 4.09
C LYS A 85 6.68 -2.92 4.41
N GLN A 86 5.46 -2.43 4.65
CA GLN A 86 4.30 -3.29 4.91
C GLN A 86 3.96 -4.15 3.69
N ILE A 87 3.96 -3.57 2.48
CA ILE A 87 3.61 -4.30 1.26
C ILE A 87 4.65 -5.38 0.93
N ILE A 88 5.95 -5.05 0.93
CA ILE A 88 6.99 -6.02 0.57
C ILE A 88 7.06 -7.20 1.55
N ALA A 89 6.63 -7.00 2.81
CA ALA A 89 6.60 -8.06 3.82
C ALA A 89 5.72 -9.25 3.41
N PHE A 90 4.72 -9.05 2.53
CA PHE A 90 3.90 -10.13 1.99
C PHE A 90 4.70 -11.16 1.16
N LEU A 91 5.90 -10.82 0.67
CA LEU A 91 6.78 -11.76 -0.02
C LEU A 91 7.48 -12.75 0.94
N GLY A 92 7.46 -12.50 2.25
CA GLY A 92 8.02 -13.40 3.25
C GLY A 92 9.55 -13.56 3.15
N LEU A 93 10.26 -12.43 3.07
CA LEU A 93 11.72 -12.33 3.05
C LEU A 93 12.24 -11.99 4.47
N PRO A 94 12.77 -12.95 5.24
CA PRO A 94 13.15 -12.75 6.64
C PRO A 94 14.38 -11.85 6.82
N ASN A 95 15.28 -11.82 5.84
CA ASN A 95 16.51 -11.03 5.85
C ASN A 95 16.35 -9.72 5.06
N LEU A 96 15.14 -9.15 5.06
CA LEU A 96 14.87 -7.86 4.44
C LEU A 96 15.34 -6.72 5.35
N GLU A 97 16.29 -5.94 4.87
CA GLU A 97 16.77 -4.71 5.50
C GLU A 97 16.08 -3.49 4.89
N ILE A 98 15.88 -2.46 5.71
CA ILE A 98 15.33 -1.17 5.28
C ILE A 98 16.43 -0.13 5.38
N ILE A 99 16.95 0.32 4.24
CA ILE A 99 18.05 1.28 4.17
C ILE A 99 17.60 2.45 3.29
N PRO A 100 17.13 3.56 3.85
CA PRO A 100 16.70 4.71 3.05
C PRO A 100 17.86 5.29 2.24
N SER A 101 17.59 5.70 1.00
CA SER A 101 18.51 6.56 0.27
C SER A 101 18.48 8.00 0.81
N ASN A 102 19.63 8.65 0.80
CA ASN A 102 19.80 10.08 1.10
C ASN A 102 19.90 10.95 -0.18
N THR A 103 19.58 10.40 -1.35
CA THR A 103 19.57 11.14 -2.62
C THR A 103 18.62 12.35 -2.54
N ALA A 104 19.08 13.51 -2.99
CA ALA A 104 18.23 14.69 -3.10
C ALA A 104 17.23 14.52 -4.26
N GLU A 105 15.95 14.82 -4.02
CA GLU A 105 14.90 14.75 -5.05
C GLU A 105 14.88 16.05 -5.88
N ASN A 106 16.00 16.36 -6.54
CA ASN A 106 16.22 17.63 -7.25
C ASN A 106 16.41 17.48 -8.76
N LEU A 107 15.85 16.40 -9.32
CA LEU A 107 15.89 16.17 -10.76
C LEU A 107 15.23 17.32 -11.56
N PRO A 108 15.68 17.55 -12.80
CA PRO A 108 15.10 18.59 -13.65
C PRO A 108 13.60 18.40 -13.84
N LYS A 109 12.81 19.44 -13.56
CA LYS A 109 11.35 19.45 -13.81
C LYS A 109 11.00 19.45 -15.31
N THR A 110 11.99 19.42 -16.20
CA THR A 110 11.80 19.25 -17.66
C THR A 110 11.52 17.79 -18.04
N LEU A 111 11.78 16.84 -17.14
CA LEU A 111 11.45 15.43 -17.36
C LEU A 111 9.94 15.24 -17.36
N THR A 112 9.44 14.31 -18.17
CA THR A 112 8.05 13.86 -18.04
C THR A 112 7.85 13.19 -16.67
N PRO A 113 6.62 13.15 -16.13
CA PRO A 113 6.36 12.46 -14.86
C PRO A 113 6.87 11.02 -14.83
N PHE A 114 6.75 10.30 -15.94
CA PHE A 114 7.24 8.93 -16.09
C PHE A 114 8.77 8.85 -15.97
N GLU A 115 9.50 9.72 -16.67
CA GLU A 115 10.97 9.75 -16.61
C GLU A 115 11.45 10.19 -15.23
N TYR A 116 10.80 11.19 -14.64
CA TYR A 116 11.15 11.70 -13.32
C TYR A 116 11.06 10.62 -12.24
N VAL A 117 9.93 9.88 -12.18
CA VAL A 117 9.74 8.85 -11.15
C VAL A 117 10.70 7.69 -11.33
N LEU A 118 10.97 7.30 -12.58
CA LEU A 118 11.92 6.25 -12.90
C LEU A 118 13.36 6.63 -12.52
N GLU A 119 13.80 7.82 -12.92
CA GLU A 119 15.14 8.30 -12.61
C GLU A 119 15.33 8.47 -11.10
N THR A 120 14.34 9.03 -10.40
CA THR A 120 14.37 9.18 -8.94
C THR A 120 14.51 7.83 -8.24
N ALA A 121 13.73 6.81 -8.66
CA ALA A 121 13.85 5.47 -8.11
C ALA A 121 15.21 4.83 -8.43
N THR A 122 15.75 5.09 -9.63
CA THR A 122 17.05 4.59 -10.08
C THR A 122 18.19 5.18 -9.25
N GLU A 123 18.23 6.49 -9.06
CA GLU A 123 19.23 7.16 -8.24
C GLU A 123 19.17 6.70 -6.77
N LYS A 124 17.96 6.48 -6.23
CA LYS A 124 17.78 5.91 -4.88
C LYS A 124 18.37 4.51 -4.76
N GLY A 125 18.11 3.64 -5.73
CA GLY A 125 18.66 2.28 -5.76
C GLY A 125 20.17 2.27 -5.89
N LEU A 126 20.72 3.03 -6.84
CA LEU A 126 22.16 3.11 -7.09
C LEU A 126 22.93 3.72 -5.92
N ALA A 127 22.35 4.70 -5.21
CA ALA A 127 22.96 5.28 -4.01
C ALA A 127 23.14 4.22 -2.91
N VAL A 128 22.10 3.43 -2.65
CA VAL A 128 22.15 2.35 -1.65
C VAL A 128 23.06 1.20 -2.13
N TYR A 129 23.06 0.87 -3.42
CA TYR A 129 23.99 -0.10 -3.99
C TYR A 129 25.44 0.29 -3.71
N LYS A 130 25.85 1.51 -4.08
CA LYS A 130 27.21 2.02 -3.84
C LYS A 130 27.60 2.03 -2.36
N GLN A 131 26.63 2.23 -1.47
CA GLN A 131 26.87 2.21 -0.03
C GLN A 131 27.07 0.80 0.52
N GLU A 132 26.38 -0.20 -0.04
CA GLU A 132 26.22 -1.51 0.60
C GLU A 132 26.91 -2.67 -0.11
N ILE A 133 27.38 -2.48 -1.35
CA ILE A 133 28.03 -3.51 -2.17
C ILE A 133 29.26 -4.12 -1.48
N ASP A 134 30.14 -3.27 -0.95
CA ASP A 134 31.39 -3.68 -0.29
C ASP A 134 31.27 -3.73 1.24
N ASN A 135 30.07 -4.01 1.78
CA ASN A 135 29.85 -4.01 3.22
C ASN A 135 30.53 -5.21 3.91
N GLU A 136 31.74 -5.01 4.46
CA GLU A 136 32.55 -6.06 5.11
C GLU A 136 31.84 -6.76 6.29
N VAL A 137 30.91 -6.06 6.97
CA VAL A 137 30.26 -6.58 8.19
C VAL A 137 29.06 -7.46 7.85
N LYS A 138 28.24 -7.03 6.89
CA LYS A 138 26.99 -7.71 6.52
C LYS A 138 27.09 -8.55 5.26
N GLY A 139 28.18 -8.38 4.51
CA GLY A 139 28.33 -8.89 3.17
C GLY A 139 27.51 -8.11 2.14
N GLU A 140 27.78 -8.45 0.89
CA GLU A 140 27.08 -7.96 -0.29
C GLU A 140 25.59 -8.32 -0.26
N PRO A 141 24.69 -7.38 -0.64
CA PRO A 141 23.28 -7.68 -0.79
C PRO A 141 23.01 -8.43 -2.10
N ALA A 142 22.22 -9.50 -2.04
CA ALA A 142 21.84 -10.23 -3.25
C ALA A 142 20.79 -9.50 -4.11
N LEU A 143 20.05 -8.57 -3.50
CA LEU A 143 19.02 -7.81 -4.17
C LEU A 143 18.78 -6.49 -3.44
N ILE A 144 18.75 -5.39 -4.18
CA ILE A 144 18.29 -4.08 -3.72
C ILE A 144 17.07 -3.68 -4.52
N LEU A 145 16.00 -3.28 -3.82
CA LEU A 145 14.78 -2.73 -4.39
C LEU A 145 14.65 -1.27 -4.02
N ALA A 146 14.47 -0.39 -4.99
CA ALA A 146 14.11 1.00 -4.78
C ALA A 146 12.75 1.29 -5.42
N ALA A 147 12.04 2.28 -4.89
CA ALA A 147 10.80 2.73 -5.47
C ALA A 147 10.55 4.21 -5.19
N ASP A 148 9.92 4.86 -6.16
CA ASP A 148 9.43 6.23 -6.06
C ASP A 148 7.99 6.33 -6.56
N THR A 149 7.20 7.23 -5.98
CA THR A 149 5.76 7.34 -6.28
C THR A 149 5.37 8.80 -6.38
N ILE A 150 4.71 9.15 -7.48
CA ILE A 150 4.23 10.50 -7.76
C ILE A 150 2.74 10.50 -8.12
N VAL A 151 2.10 11.63 -7.91
CA VAL A 151 0.75 11.92 -8.39
C VAL A 151 0.85 13.03 -9.44
N VAL A 152 0.09 12.91 -10.52
CA VAL A 152 0.11 13.91 -11.61
C VAL A 152 -1.15 14.75 -11.56
N ASN A 153 -0.96 16.07 -11.65
CA ASN A 153 -2.04 17.03 -11.80
C ASN A 153 -2.76 16.76 -13.13
N PRO A 154 -4.07 16.46 -13.11
CA PRO A 154 -4.80 16.09 -14.32
C PRO A 154 -5.00 17.26 -15.30
N GLU A 155 -4.92 18.51 -14.83
CA GLU A 155 -5.10 19.70 -15.68
C GLU A 155 -3.78 20.15 -16.31
N THR A 156 -2.71 20.22 -15.52
CA THR A 156 -1.42 20.77 -15.99
C THR A 156 -0.46 19.70 -16.51
N GLY A 157 -0.64 18.44 -16.08
CA GLY A 157 0.31 17.35 -16.33
C GLY A 157 1.54 17.39 -15.43
N ASP A 158 1.63 18.34 -14.50
CA ASP A 158 2.76 18.48 -13.59
C ASP A 158 2.70 17.46 -12.44
N ILE A 159 3.84 17.22 -11.81
CA ILE A 159 3.95 16.39 -10.61
C ILE A 159 3.40 17.16 -9.41
N LEU A 160 2.46 16.55 -8.69
CA LEU A 160 2.00 17.02 -7.38
C LEU A 160 2.96 16.55 -6.29
N GLU A 161 3.74 17.48 -5.78
CA GLU A 161 4.61 17.27 -4.62
C GLU A 161 3.79 17.19 -3.31
N LYS A 162 4.48 17.18 -2.17
CA LYS A 162 3.83 17.24 -0.85
C LYS A 162 3.34 18.67 -0.61
N PRO A 163 2.13 18.89 -0.11
CA PRO A 163 1.65 20.24 0.18
C PRO A 163 2.51 20.90 1.28
N HIS A 164 2.87 22.17 1.09
CA HIS A 164 3.70 22.93 2.03
C HIS A 164 2.88 23.72 3.06
N SER A 165 1.57 23.86 2.85
CA SER A 165 0.64 24.53 3.77
C SER A 165 -0.75 23.89 3.75
N GLU A 166 -1.56 24.12 4.78
CA GLU A 166 -2.96 23.65 4.81
C GLU A 166 -3.79 24.24 3.65
N ALA A 167 -3.56 25.51 3.29
CA ALA A 167 -4.26 26.14 2.18
C ALA A 167 -3.93 25.48 0.84
N GLU A 168 -2.65 25.20 0.60
CA GLU A 168 -2.20 24.45 -0.57
C GLU A 168 -2.75 23.02 -0.58
N HIS A 169 -2.77 22.36 0.58
CA HIS A 169 -3.31 21.02 0.74
C HIS A 169 -4.79 20.95 0.35
N ILE A 170 -5.60 21.90 0.84
CA ILE A 170 -7.03 21.99 0.48
C ILE A 170 -7.17 22.22 -1.03
N SER A 171 -6.45 23.22 -1.57
CA SER A 171 -6.52 23.56 -3.00
C SER A 171 -6.11 22.40 -3.90
N MET A 172 -5.10 21.62 -3.49
CA MET A 172 -4.66 20.42 -4.20
C MET A 172 -5.77 19.36 -4.22
N LEU A 173 -6.39 19.07 -3.08
CA LEU A 173 -7.46 18.07 -3.00
C LEU A 173 -8.73 18.50 -3.72
N GLN A 174 -9.04 19.80 -3.72
CA GLN A 174 -10.13 20.37 -4.53
C GLN A 174 -9.86 20.16 -6.02
N GLY A 175 -8.66 20.49 -6.49
CA GLY A 175 -8.28 20.25 -7.89
C GLY A 175 -8.37 18.77 -8.30
N LEU A 176 -7.92 17.85 -7.43
CA LEU A 176 -8.05 16.41 -7.68
C LEU A 176 -9.52 15.96 -7.71
N ARG A 177 -10.37 16.45 -6.80
CA ARG A 177 -11.80 16.15 -6.79
C ARG A 177 -12.49 16.68 -8.05
N ASP A 178 -12.24 17.93 -8.40
CA ASP A 178 -12.94 18.62 -9.47
C ASP A 178 -12.58 18.05 -10.86
N ALA A 179 -11.37 17.52 -11.01
CA ALA A 179 -10.94 16.78 -12.19
C ALA A 179 -11.43 15.31 -12.23
N GLU A 180 -11.93 14.80 -11.11
CA GLU A 180 -12.35 13.42 -10.85
C GLU A 180 -11.19 12.40 -10.96
N ASP A 181 -10.61 12.24 -12.14
CA ASP A 181 -9.58 11.24 -12.44
C ASP A 181 -8.17 11.88 -12.42
N HIS A 182 -7.25 11.27 -11.67
CA HIS A 182 -5.82 11.58 -11.71
C HIS A 182 -4.96 10.33 -11.77
N LYS A 183 -3.70 10.51 -12.14
CA LYS A 183 -2.76 9.40 -12.31
C LYS A 183 -1.77 9.32 -11.16
N VAL A 184 -1.51 8.09 -10.73
CA VAL A 184 -0.43 7.74 -9.80
C VAL A 184 0.55 6.85 -10.53
N TYR A 185 1.83 7.24 -10.51
CA TYR A 185 2.92 6.45 -11.05
C TYR A 185 3.81 5.97 -9.91
N THR A 186 4.16 4.69 -9.90
CA THR A 186 5.28 4.18 -9.10
C THR A 186 6.30 3.52 -10.00
N ALA A 187 7.54 3.98 -9.90
CA ALA A 187 8.68 3.25 -10.45
C ALA A 187 9.24 2.30 -9.40
N ILE A 188 9.68 1.12 -9.84
CA ILE A 188 10.41 0.14 -9.06
C ILE A 188 11.68 -0.17 -9.82
N VAL A 189 12.80 -0.15 -9.11
CA VAL A 189 14.11 -0.51 -9.64
C VAL A 189 14.64 -1.67 -8.80
N ALA A 190 15.10 -2.71 -9.48
CA ALA A 190 15.75 -3.85 -8.87
C ALA A 190 17.19 -3.94 -9.36
N ILE A 191 18.10 -4.09 -8.40
CA ILE A 191 19.54 -4.19 -8.66
C ILE A 191 20.02 -5.48 -8.03
N ALA A 192 20.67 -6.32 -8.82
CA ALA A 192 21.33 -7.53 -8.36
C ALA A 192 22.82 -7.44 -8.75
N PRO A 193 23.76 -7.60 -7.82
CA PRO A 193 25.16 -7.73 -8.18
C PRO A 193 25.40 -8.93 -9.08
N LEU A 194 26.44 -8.85 -9.91
CA LEU A 194 26.88 -9.89 -10.82
C LEU A 194 28.22 -10.45 -10.33
N GLU A 195 28.44 -11.75 -10.54
CA GLU A 195 29.72 -12.39 -10.17
C GLU A 195 30.80 -12.06 -11.19
N SER A 196 30.42 -11.84 -12.45
CA SER A 196 31.38 -11.47 -13.49
C SER A 196 32.06 -10.14 -13.18
N ALA A 197 33.36 -10.07 -13.43
CA ALA A 197 34.17 -8.86 -13.23
C ALA A 197 33.87 -7.72 -14.23
N GLN A 198 32.77 -7.80 -14.98
CA GLN A 198 32.39 -6.83 -16.00
C GLN A 198 31.74 -5.61 -15.36
N ALA A 199 32.19 -4.41 -15.74
CA ALA A 199 31.52 -3.18 -15.34
C ALA A 199 30.09 -3.14 -15.92
N PRO A 200 29.06 -2.76 -15.14
CA PRO A 200 29.16 -2.06 -13.85
C PRO A 200 29.14 -2.98 -12.60
N GLY A 201 29.22 -4.30 -12.76
CA GLY A 201 29.21 -5.28 -11.66
C GLY A 201 27.81 -5.58 -11.11
N TYR A 202 26.76 -5.12 -11.79
CA TYR A 202 25.37 -5.38 -11.42
C TYR A 202 24.48 -5.43 -12.65
N ALA A 203 23.39 -6.19 -12.55
CA ALA A 203 22.23 -6.05 -13.40
C ALA A 203 21.26 -5.04 -12.77
N LEU A 204 20.61 -4.25 -13.63
CA LEU A 204 19.58 -3.29 -13.22
C LEU A 204 18.37 -3.43 -14.13
N GLU A 205 17.22 -3.64 -13.52
CA GLU A 205 15.94 -3.68 -14.20
C GLU A 205 14.95 -2.76 -13.51
N SER A 206 13.99 -2.25 -14.29
CA SER A 206 12.97 -1.35 -13.77
C SER A 206 11.61 -1.58 -14.40
N VAL A 207 10.58 -1.14 -13.69
CA VAL A 207 9.21 -1.08 -14.19
C VAL A 207 8.52 0.15 -13.61
N VAL A 208 7.65 0.77 -14.40
CA VAL A 208 6.78 1.84 -13.93
C VAL A 208 5.34 1.38 -14.09
N GLU A 209 4.57 1.47 -13.01
CA GLU A 209 3.14 1.15 -12.99
C GLU A 209 2.33 2.43 -12.91
N GLU A 210 1.33 2.55 -13.80
CA GLU A 210 0.35 3.62 -13.82
C GLU A 210 -0.94 3.13 -13.18
N THR A 211 -1.60 3.97 -12.39
CA THR A 211 -2.94 3.70 -11.89
C THR A 211 -3.76 4.96 -11.90
N THR A 212 -4.96 4.90 -12.46
CA THR A 212 -5.93 5.98 -12.41
C THR A 212 -6.72 5.86 -11.11
N VAL A 213 -6.77 6.95 -10.35
CA VAL A 213 -7.58 7.07 -9.14
C VAL A 213 -8.65 8.11 -9.44
N ARG A 214 -9.89 7.77 -9.08
CA ARG A 214 -11.04 8.65 -9.21
C ARG A 214 -11.48 9.12 -7.83
N PHE A 215 -11.45 10.42 -7.59
CA PHE A 215 -12.10 11.01 -6.44
C PHE A 215 -13.61 11.08 -6.64
N ASP A 216 -14.37 10.93 -5.54
CA ASP A 216 -15.82 11.10 -5.58
C ASP A 216 -16.15 12.59 -5.83
N PRO A 217 -16.81 12.95 -6.94
CA PRO A 217 -17.15 14.35 -7.24
C PRO A 217 -18.11 14.96 -6.21
N GLN A 218 -18.76 14.15 -5.36
CA GLN A 218 -19.66 14.62 -4.31
C GLN A 218 -18.95 15.02 -3.01
N ILE A 219 -17.62 14.91 -2.94
CA ILE A 219 -16.85 15.30 -1.74
C ILE A 219 -17.02 16.78 -1.45
N THR A 220 -17.53 17.09 -0.26
CA THR A 220 -17.71 18.48 0.18
C THR A 220 -16.40 19.11 0.63
N ASP A 221 -16.31 20.44 0.54
CA ASP A 221 -15.16 21.19 1.08
C ASP A 221 -14.99 20.98 2.60
N GLU A 222 -16.09 20.73 3.33
CA GLU A 222 -16.04 20.39 4.74
C GLU A 222 -15.32 19.06 4.99
N LEU A 223 -15.59 18.04 4.16
CA LEU A 223 -14.91 16.76 4.24
C LEU A 223 -13.42 16.92 3.92
N LEU A 224 -13.07 17.69 2.88
CA LEU A 224 -11.68 17.97 2.55
C LEU A 224 -10.95 18.67 3.70
N LEU A 225 -11.57 19.70 4.28
CA LEU A 225 -11.01 20.41 5.43
C LEU A 225 -10.83 19.48 6.63
N MET A 226 -11.80 18.61 6.91
CA MET A 226 -11.70 17.60 7.96
C MET A 226 -10.51 16.67 7.70
N TYR A 227 -10.36 16.17 6.47
CA TYR A 227 -9.24 15.30 6.11
C TYR A 227 -7.88 16.02 6.25
N VAL A 228 -7.75 17.25 5.75
CA VAL A 228 -6.52 18.06 5.89
C VAL A 228 -6.14 18.25 7.36
N ARG A 229 -7.12 18.51 8.24
CA ARG A 229 -6.89 18.65 9.69
C ARG A 229 -6.34 17.40 10.36
N THR A 230 -6.56 16.21 9.79
CA THR A 230 -5.93 14.97 10.30
C THR A 230 -4.43 14.92 10.04
N ARG A 231 -3.94 15.73 9.08
CA ARG A 231 -2.57 15.72 8.57
C ARG A 231 -2.14 14.40 7.93
N GLU A 232 -3.07 13.46 7.71
CA GLU A 232 -2.75 12.18 7.09
C GLU A 232 -2.10 12.37 5.72
N GLY A 233 -2.54 13.37 4.94
CA GLY A 233 -1.99 13.64 3.61
C GLY A 233 -0.71 14.48 3.56
N ALA A 234 -0.30 15.11 4.66
CA ALA A 234 0.69 16.19 4.63
C ALA A 234 2.10 15.73 4.19
N ASP A 235 2.43 14.45 4.40
CA ASP A 235 3.72 13.85 4.03
C ASP A 235 3.67 13.04 2.73
N LYS A 236 2.60 13.18 1.92
CA LYS A 236 2.32 12.37 0.72
C LYS A 236 2.20 13.24 -0.53
N ALA A 237 2.75 12.76 -1.63
CA ALA A 237 2.53 13.34 -2.96
C ALA A 237 1.03 13.34 -3.27
N GLY A 238 0.52 14.43 -3.85
CA GLY A 238 -0.92 14.61 -4.09
C GLY A 238 -1.77 14.81 -2.82
N GLY A 239 -1.15 14.85 -1.64
CA GLY A 239 -1.83 15.22 -0.41
C GLY A 239 -2.83 14.19 0.12
N TYR A 240 -2.84 12.92 -0.32
CA TYR A 240 -3.76 11.92 0.24
C TYR A 240 -3.11 10.55 0.47
N GLY A 241 -3.71 9.76 1.36
CA GLY A 241 -3.28 8.40 1.68
C GLY A 241 -4.38 7.37 1.42
N MET A 242 -4.06 6.30 0.70
CA MET A 242 -5.03 5.22 0.45
C MET A 242 -5.15 4.23 1.63
N GLN A 243 -4.18 4.22 2.54
CA GLN A 243 -4.18 3.42 3.77
C GLN A 243 -4.55 4.32 4.96
N GLY A 244 -5.85 4.60 5.12
CA GLY A 244 -6.33 5.46 6.19
C GLY A 244 -7.64 6.15 5.82
N LEU A 245 -7.89 7.30 6.45
CA LEU A 245 -9.09 8.09 6.20
C LEU A 245 -9.14 8.62 4.77
N GLY A 246 -8.00 8.79 4.10
CA GLY A 246 -7.97 9.28 2.72
C GLY A 246 -8.70 8.36 1.73
N SER A 247 -8.98 7.10 2.09
CA SER A 247 -9.81 6.21 1.27
C SER A 247 -11.24 6.71 1.09
N VAL A 248 -11.75 7.55 2.00
CA VAL A 248 -13.10 8.15 1.85
C VAL A 248 -13.16 9.17 0.72
N LEU A 249 -12.01 9.63 0.22
CA LEU A 249 -11.92 10.55 -0.92
C LEU A 249 -12.02 9.82 -2.27
N VAL A 250 -11.89 8.49 -2.30
CA VAL A 250 -11.72 7.72 -3.54
C VAL A 250 -12.99 6.96 -3.88
N GLU A 251 -13.58 7.26 -5.04
CA GLU A 251 -14.72 6.52 -5.59
C GLU A 251 -14.25 5.20 -6.23
N LYS A 252 -13.17 5.27 -7.02
CA LYS A 252 -12.74 4.16 -7.87
C LYS A 252 -11.24 4.17 -8.12
N ILE A 253 -10.69 2.98 -8.34
CA ILE A 253 -9.31 2.77 -8.80
C ILE A 253 -9.34 1.90 -10.05
N ASN A 254 -8.62 2.34 -11.09
CA ASN A 254 -8.38 1.57 -12.30
C ASN A 254 -6.87 1.32 -12.46
N GLY A 255 -6.44 0.13 -12.06
CA GLY A 255 -5.03 -0.24 -11.95
C GLY A 255 -4.75 -0.98 -10.64
N SER A 256 -3.51 -0.93 -10.18
CA SER A 256 -3.08 -1.65 -8.98
C SER A 256 -3.30 -0.81 -7.73
N TYR A 257 -4.07 -1.32 -6.77
CA TYR A 257 -4.33 -0.62 -5.50
C TYR A 257 -3.05 -0.32 -4.69
N ASP A 258 -2.15 -1.29 -4.63
CA ASP A 258 -0.85 -1.18 -3.96
C ASP A 258 0.14 -0.24 -4.69
N ASN A 259 -0.06 0.01 -5.99
CA ASN A 259 0.62 1.10 -6.71
C ASN A 259 0.29 2.46 -6.08
N VAL A 260 -0.99 2.71 -5.80
CA VAL A 260 -1.45 3.96 -5.17
C VAL A 260 -0.86 4.12 -3.77
N ILE A 261 -0.68 3.01 -3.05
CA ILE A 261 -0.03 3.03 -1.73
C ILE A 261 1.47 3.35 -1.84
N GLY A 262 2.10 2.87 -2.93
CA GLY A 262 3.46 3.21 -3.33
C GLY A 262 4.37 2.01 -3.62
N LEU A 263 3.85 0.78 -3.72
CA LEU A 263 4.63 -0.37 -4.19
C LEU A 263 3.71 -1.39 -4.87
N PRO A 264 3.67 -1.46 -6.21
CA PRO A 264 2.88 -2.47 -6.92
C PRO A 264 3.54 -3.85 -6.76
N LEU A 265 3.01 -4.66 -5.85
CA LEU A 265 3.60 -5.91 -5.38
C LEU A 265 3.71 -6.94 -6.51
N ARG A 266 2.70 -7.02 -7.37
CA ARG A 266 2.71 -7.94 -8.53
C ARG A 266 3.83 -7.59 -9.51
N ALA A 267 3.99 -6.31 -9.84
CA ALA A 267 5.05 -5.85 -10.74
C ALA A 267 6.42 -6.04 -10.10
N THR A 268 6.52 -5.75 -8.80
CA THR A 268 7.73 -5.96 -8.00
C THR A 268 8.16 -7.42 -7.99
N LEU A 269 7.25 -8.36 -7.77
CA LEU A 269 7.56 -9.80 -7.79
C LEU A 269 8.09 -10.25 -9.16
N LYS A 270 7.44 -9.82 -10.25
CA LYS A 270 7.91 -10.12 -11.62
C LYS A 270 9.29 -9.53 -11.90
N LEU A 271 9.55 -8.32 -11.41
CA LEU A 271 10.84 -7.66 -11.54
C LEU A 271 11.93 -8.44 -10.79
N ILE A 272 11.62 -8.92 -9.59
CA ILE A 272 12.50 -9.80 -8.80
C ILE A 272 12.80 -11.09 -9.56
N GLU A 273 11.77 -11.76 -10.11
CA GLU A 273 11.99 -12.97 -10.92
C GLU A 273 12.93 -12.69 -12.09
N LYS A 274 12.67 -11.62 -12.85
CA LYS A 274 13.48 -11.24 -14.01
C LYS A 274 14.95 -10.97 -13.64
N ILE A 275 15.19 -10.13 -12.63
CA ILE A 275 16.56 -9.72 -12.29
C ILE A 275 17.38 -10.86 -11.70
N MET A 276 16.75 -11.74 -10.91
CA MET A 276 17.43 -12.87 -10.31
C MET A 276 17.79 -13.94 -11.35
N THR A 277 16.95 -14.14 -12.38
CA THR A 277 17.32 -14.99 -13.51
C THR A 277 18.55 -14.46 -14.23
N ILE A 278 18.64 -13.15 -14.48
CA ILE A 278 19.83 -12.54 -15.11
C ILE A 278 21.09 -12.77 -14.27
N ALA A 279 21.00 -12.60 -12.94
CA ALA A 279 22.14 -12.81 -12.05
C ALA A 279 22.56 -14.28 -11.95
N GLU A 280 21.61 -15.22 -11.99
CA GLU A 280 21.89 -16.66 -12.00
C GLU A 280 22.55 -17.10 -13.32
N GLU A 281 22.08 -16.59 -14.46
CA GLU A 281 22.68 -16.86 -15.78
C GLU A 281 24.12 -16.33 -15.89
N ASP A 282 24.41 -15.15 -15.32
CA ASP A 282 25.78 -14.59 -15.27
C ASP A 282 26.74 -15.50 -14.48
N ALA A 283 26.33 -15.97 -13.29
CA ALA A 283 27.13 -16.85 -12.46
C ALA A 283 27.43 -18.20 -13.14
N GLU A 284 26.47 -18.77 -13.88
CA GLU A 284 26.68 -20.00 -14.64
C GLU A 284 27.70 -19.84 -15.77
N ILE A 285 27.70 -18.69 -16.46
CA ILE A 285 28.64 -18.39 -17.54
C ILE A 285 30.06 -18.24 -17.00
N ASP A 286 30.24 -17.52 -15.88
CA ASP A 286 31.55 -17.31 -15.27
C ASP A 286 32.16 -18.64 -14.76
N HIS A 287 31.35 -19.46 -14.08
CA HIS A 287 31.77 -20.79 -13.63
C HIS A 287 32.04 -21.76 -14.79
N GLY A 288 31.29 -21.66 -15.90
CA GLY A 288 31.52 -22.45 -17.11
C GLY A 288 32.81 -22.08 -17.85
N ALA A 289 33.17 -20.80 -17.88
CA ALA A 289 34.41 -20.32 -18.49
C ALA A 289 35.66 -20.77 -17.73
N LEU A 290 35.59 -20.89 -16.40
CA LEU A 290 36.70 -21.38 -15.56
C LEU A 290 36.94 -22.90 -15.68
N ALA A 291 35.97 -23.67 -16.19
CA ALA A 291 36.06 -25.12 -16.31
C ALA A 291 36.69 -25.59 -17.65
N ASP A 292 36.76 -24.73 -18.67
CA ASP A 292 37.25 -25.07 -20.02
C ASP A 292 38.72 -24.67 -20.26
N ASP A 293 39.36 -24.01 -19.29
CA ASP A 293 40.75 -23.54 -19.33
C ASP A 293 41.73 -24.44 -18.53
N GLY A 294 41.29 -25.66 -18.17
CA GLY A 294 42.00 -26.63 -17.30
C GLY A 294 42.46 -27.91 -17.97
#